data_AF-A0A6G3UEN0-F1
#
_entry.id   AF-A0A6G3UEN0-F1
#
_cell.length_a   1.000
_cell.length_b   1.000
_cell.length_c   1.000
_cell.angle_alpha   90.00
_cell.angle_beta   90.00
_cell.angle_gamma   90.00
#
_symmetry.space_group_name_H-M   'P 1'
#
loop_
_entity.id
_entity.type
_entity.pdbx_description
1 polymer ?
#
loop_
_entity_poly.entity_id
_entity_poly.type
_entity_poly.pdbx_seq_one_letter_code
_entity_poly.pdbx_strand_id
1 'polypeptide(L)'
;VPQGGGPLAALDAGMRHASAERVLVLSADLPFLGADTVGALLAAAARGEGVDGALCSDDDGRDQPLVAVYRAEPLRRELALLAAEHGGLAGLPLRLLTGELTLRRVPAGPLASFDCDTWEDIASARARIRDHGTVLDEWITAVKEELGIELDVDTGLLLDLARDAAHGVARPAAPLTTFLVGYAAGRASGDGPEAVAEATRKAEALALRWADENEKP
;
A
#
# COMPACT_ATOMS: atom_id res chain seq x y z
N VAL A 1 31.29 6.96 7.14
CA VAL A 1 30.41 6.18 6.22
C VAL A 1 31.26 5.09 5.59
N PRO A 2 30.80 3.83 5.52
CA PRO A 2 31.51 2.79 4.78
C PRO A 2 31.79 3.24 3.34
N GLN A 3 32.85 2.72 2.72
CA GLN A 3 33.12 2.99 1.31
C GLN A 3 31.91 2.54 0.47
N GLY A 4 31.39 3.45 -0.37
CA GLY A 4 30.18 3.21 -1.17
C GLY A 4 28.84 3.41 -0.43
N GLY A 5 28.85 3.87 0.82
CA GLY A 5 27.61 4.12 1.56
C GLY A 5 26.88 5.40 1.10
N GLY A 6 25.56 5.38 1.16
CA GLY A 6 24.69 6.52 0.88
C GLY A 6 23.94 6.42 -0.45
N PRO A 7 22.82 7.16 -0.59
CA PRO A 7 21.92 6.99 -1.71
C PRO A 7 22.51 7.42 -3.06
N LEU A 8 23.39 8.43 -3.08
CA LEU A 8 24.03 8.89 -4.31
C LEU A 8 25.01 7.84 -4.87
N ALA A 9 25.80 7.20 -3.99
CA ALA A 9 26.70 6.12 -4.38
C ALA A 9 25.93 4.88 -4.86
N ALA A 10 24.79 4.57 -4.23
CA ALA A 10 23.91 3.49 -4.66
C ALA A 10 23.30 3.75 -6.05
N LEU A 11 22.87 5.00 -6.32
CA LEU A 11 22.37 5.41 -7.62
C LEU A 11 23.44 5.28 -8.72
N ASP A 12 24.65 5.76 -8.48
CA ASP A 12 25.77 5.61 -9.42
C ASP A 12 26.08 4.14 -9.72
N ALA A 13 26.12 3.29 -8.69
CA ALA A 13 26.31 1.85 -8.87
C ALA A 13 25.22 1.23 -9.75
N GLY A 14 23.95 1.58 -9.53
CA GLY A 14 22.84 1.13 -10.38
C GLY A 14 22.94 1.63 -11.82
N MET A 15 23.34 2.88 -12.02
CA MET A 15 23.47 3.50 -13.34
C MET A 15 24.51 2.84 -14.25
N ARG A 16 25.49 2.12 -13.68
CA ARG A 16 26.46 1.32 -14.45
C ARG A 16 25.83 0.10 -15.13
N HIS A 17 24.68 -0.36 -14.63
CA HIS A 17 23.94 -1.49 -15.18
C HIS A 17 22.75 -1.07 -16.04
N ALA A 18 22.26 0.17 -15.89
CA ALA A 18 21.19 0.70 -16.71
C ALA A 18 21.69 1.03 -18.12
N SER A 19 20.98 0.57 -19.16
CA SER A 19 21.29 0.85 -20.57
C SER A 19 20.20 1.66 -21.29
N ALA A 20 19.01 1.77 -20.69
CA ALA A 20 17.90 2.51 -21.26
C ALA A 20 18.18 4.03 -21.29
N GLU A 21 17.50 4.74 -22.21
CA GLU A 21 17.55 6.20 -22.30
C GLU A 21 16.96 6.87 -21.05
N ARG A 22 15.97 6.23 -20.44
CA ARG A 22 15.31 6.69 -19.21
C ARG A 22 15.44 5.65 -18.12
N VAL A 23 15.70 6.12 -16.91
CA VAL A 23 15.88 5.27 -15.73
C VAL A 23 14.87 5.69 -14.67
N LEU A 24 14.03 4.74 -14.27
CA LEU A 24 13.16 4.88 -13.11
C LEU A 24 13.95 4.51 -11.86
N VAL A 25 14.01 5.42 -10.90
CA VAL A 25 14.67 5.25 -9.61
C VAL A 25 13.58 5.23 -8.54
N LEU A 26 13.54 4.15 -7.76
CA LEU A 26 12.55 3.90 -6.72
C LEU A 26 13.25 3.56 -5.40
N SER A 27 12.75 4.12 -4.30
CA SER A 27 13.05 3.62 -2.96
C SER A 27 12.35 2.28 -2.72
N ALA A 28 12.96 1.43 -1.89
CA ALA A 28 12.51 0.04 -1.69
C ALA A 28 11.41 -0.10 -0.61
N ASP A 29 11.07 1.00 0.05
CA ASP A 29 10.21 1.10 1.23
C ASP A 29 8.86 1.79 0.95
N LEU A 30 8.47 1.88 -0.33
CA LEU A 30 7.23 2.52 -0.79
C LEU A 30 6.18 1.46 -1.18
N PRO A 31 5.48 0.83 -0.21
CA PRO A 31 4.61 -0.34 -0.46
C PRO A 31 3.37 -0.04 -1.31
N PHE A 32 3.01 1.23 -1.49
CA PHE A 32 1.80 1.65 -2.21
C PHE A 32 2.07 2.40 -3.50
N LEU A 33 3.33 2.45 -3.95
CA LEU A 33 3.68 3.03 -5.25
C LEU A 33 2.99 2.26 -6.38
N GLY A 34 2.18 2.95 -7.19
CA GLY A 34 1.37 2.36 -8.25
C GLY A 34 1.84 2.70 -9.67
N ALA A 35 1.29 1.96 -10.64
CA ALA A 35 1.55 2.16 -12.07
C ALA A 35 1.17 3.56 -12.56
N ASP A 36 0.11 4.16 -12.00
CA ASP A 36 -0.35 5.50 -12.37
C ASP A 36 0.70 6.57 -12.05
N THR A 37 1.34 6.48 -10.88
CA THR A 37 2.44 7.38 -10.49
C THR A 37 3.63 7.23 -11.44
N VAL A 38 4.01 5.99 -11.76
CA VAL A 38 5.10 5.72 -12.72
C VAL A 38 4.75 6.27 -14.11
N GLY A 39 3.51 6.07 -14.57
CA GLY A 39 3.01 6.61 -15.84
C GLY A 39 3.05 8.13 -15.88
N ALA A 40 2.65 8.80 -14.79
CA ALA A 40 2.71 10.25 -14.66
C ALA A 40 4.16 10.77 -14.73
N LEU A 41 5.11 10.12 -14.04
CA LEU A 41 6.53 10.47 -14.09
C LEU A 41 7.11 10.29 -15.51
N LEU A 42 6.81 9.17 -16.17
CA LEU A 42 7.28 8.91 -17.54
C LEU A 42 6.72 9.96 -18.52
N ALA A 43 5.43 10.27 -18.44
CA ALA A 43 4.81 11.31 -19.26
C ALA A 43 5.40 12.70 -18.96
N ALA A 44 5.68 12.98 -17.69
CA ALA A 44 6.33 14.20 -17.25
C ALA A 44 7.84 14.22 -17.54
N ALA A 45 8.51 13.12 -17.89
CA ALA A 45 9.90 13.16 -18.36
C ALA A 45 9.98 13.34 -19.89
N ALA A 46 8.93 12.91 -20.61
CA ALA A 46 8.89 12.93 -22.07
C ALA A 46 8.56 14.31 -22.70
N ARG A 47 7.95 15.24 -21.96
CA ARG A 47 7.45 16.51 -22.52
C ARG A 47 8.57 17.58 -22.69
N GLY A 48 8.69 18.20 -23.85
CA GLY A 48 9.57 19.38 -23.99
C GLY A 48 11.08 19.10 -23.98
N GLU A 49 11.81 20.02 -24.60
CA GLU A 49 13.26 19.97 -24.76
C GLU A 49 13.96 20.50 -23.50
N GLY A 50 15.17 19.98 -23.22
CA GLY A 50 15.99 20.44 -22.10
C GLY A 50 15.56 19.98 -20.69
N VAL A 51 14.57 19.09 -20.57
CA VAL A 51 14.19 18.48 -19.28
C VAL A 51 14.97 17.20 -19.06
N ASP A 52 15.69 17.12 -17.94
CA ASP A 52 16.55 15.98 -17.60
C ASP A 52 15.79 14.88 -16.86
N GLY A 53 14.59 15.16 -16.36
CA GLY A 53 13.76 14.16 -15.69
C GLY A 53 12.51 14.70 -15.03
N ALA A 54 11.84 13.84 -14.27
CA ALA A 54 10.73 14.17 -13.41
C ALA A 54 10.87 13.42 -12.08
N LEU A 55 10.50 14.05 -10.98
CA LEU A 55 10.48 13.45 -9.65
C LEU A 55 9.12 13.69 -8.98
N CYS A 56 8.78 12.82 -8.03
CA CYS A 56 7.63 13.04 -7.18
C CYS A 56 7.91 14.15 -6.17
N SER A 57 6.87 14.89 -5.80
CA SER A 57 6.88 15.75 -4.63
C SER A 57 5.77 15.30 -3.67
N ASP A 58 6.06 15.31 -2.37
CA ASP A 58 5.06 15.05 -1.33
C ASP A 58 4.10 16.24 -1.13
N ASP A 59 3.12 16.08 -0.23
CA ASP A 59 2.11 17.11 0.09
C ASP A 59 2.73 18.38 0.71
N ASP A 60 3.91 18.26 1.34
CA ASP A 60 4.68 19.39 1.86
C ASP A 60 5.54 20.09 0.77
N GLY A 61 5.47 19.59 -0.48
CA GLY A 61 6.22 20.10 -1.62
C GLY A 61 7.70 19.69 -1.60
N ARG A 62 8.10 18.71 -0.78
CA ARG A 62 9.46 18.20 -0.77
C ARG A 62 9.66 17.26 -1.94
N ASP A 63 10.79 17.45 -2.61
CA ASP A 63 11.21 16.60 -3.71
C ASP A 63 11.60 15.21 -3.18
N GLN A 64 11.23 14.18 -3.94
CA GLN A 64 11.55 12.77 -3.68
C GLN A 64 12.48 12.25 -4.80
N PRO A 65 13.82 12.44 -4.68
CA PRO A 65 14.76 12.07 -5.74
C PRO A 65 14.88 10.56 -5.97
N LEU A 66 14.41 9.75 -5.01
CA LEU A 66 14.32 8.30 -5.13
C LEU A 66 12.94 7.84 -5.60
N VAL A 67 12.09 8.74 -6.10
CA VAL A 67 10.83 8.41 -6.77
C VAL A 67 10.75 9.24 -8.03
N ALA A 68 11.57 8.86 -9.02
CA ALA A 68 11.88 9.73 -10.14
C ALA A 68 12.21 8.97 -11.42
N VAL A 69 11.96 9.62 -12.56
CA VAL A 69 12.44 9.21 -13.88
C VAL A 69 13.49 10.20 -14.34
N TYR A 70 14.70 9.73 -14.59
CA TYR A 70 15.81 10.52 -15.12
C TYR A 70 16.16 10.12 -16.55
N ARG A 71 16.61 11.07 -17.35
CA ARG A 71 17.35 10.77 -18.59
C ARG A 71 18.74 10.29 -18.22
N ALA A 72 19.14 9.18 -18.84
CA ALA A 72 20.34 8.45 -18.44
C ALA A 72 21.63 9.20 -18.78
N GLU A 73 21.67 9.99 -19.86
CA GLU A 73 22.87 10.76 -20.23
C GLU A 73 23.15 11.91 -19.26
N PRO A 74 22.21 12.85 -19.01
CA PRO A 74 22.45 13.93 -18.06
C PRO A 74 22.74 13.39 -16.65
N LEU A 75 22.01 12.36 -16.22
CA LEU A 75 22.23 11.73 -14.93
C LEU A 75 23.66 11.18 -14.78
N ARG A 76 24.18 10.44 -15.78
CA ARG A 76 25.56 9.92 -15.74
C ARG A 76 26.59 11.04 -15.78
N ARG A 77 26.34 12.09 -16.56
CA ARG A 77 27.23 13.26 -16.65
C ARG A 77 27.38 13.92 -15.29
N GLU A 78 26.28 14.25 -14.63
CA GLU A 78 26.31 14.94 -13.33
C GLU A 78 26.90 14.06 -12.22
N LEU A 79 26.61 12.75 -12.21
CA LEU A 79 27.25 11.81 -11.28
C LEU A 79 28.78 11.79 -11.46
N ALA A 80 29.27 11.80 -12.70
CA ALA A 80 30.70 11.82 -12.98
C ALA A 80 31.36 13.15 -12.57
N LEU A 81 30.69 14.28 -12.80
CA LEU A 81 31.15 15.60 -12.38
C LEU A 81 31.26 15.70 -10.85
N LEU A 82 30.23 15.29 -10.13
CA LEU A 82 30.23 15.27 -8.66
C LEU A 82 31.31 14.34 -8.10
N ALA A 83 31.52 13.18 -8.72
CA ALA A 83 32.57 12.25 -8.30
C ALA A 83 33.96 12.85 -8.49
N ALA A 84 34.20 13.58 -9.58
CA ALA A 84 35.45 14.26 -9.85
C ALA A 84 35.69 15.44 -8.90
N GLU A 85 34.65 16.23 -8.59
CA GLU A 85 34.73 17.39 -7.70
C GLU A 85 35.00 16.98 -6.24
N HIS A 86 34.30 15.96 -5.75
CA HIS A 86 34.35 15.56 -4.34
C HIS A 86 35.31 14.39 -4.06
N GLY A 87 35.97 13.83 -5.08
CA GLY A 87 36.84 12.66 -4.96
C GLY A 87 36.08 11.34 -4.70
N GLY A 88 34.77 11.33 -4.95
CA GLY A 88 33.87 10.18 -4.77
C GLY A 88 32.44 10.60 -4.41
N LEU A 89 31.52 9.63 -4.42
CA LEU A 89 30.08 9.88 -4.14
C LEU A 89 29.60 9.38 -2.78
N ALA A 90 30.48 8.72 -2.01
CA ALA A 90 30.11 8.11 -0.74
C ALA A 90 29.73 9.17 0.30
N GLY A 91 28.56 8.99 0.93
CA GLY A 91 28.03 9.89 1.96
C GLY A 91 27.50 11.23 1.44
N LEU A 92 27.53 11.49 0.13
CA LEU A 92 27.01 12.73 -0.44
C LEU A 92 25.47 12.69 -0.51
N PRO A 93 24.80 13.83 -0.28
CA PRO A 93 23.35 13.92 -0.37
C PRO A 93 22.88 14.00 -1.83
N LEU A 94 21.75 13.38 -2.15
CA LEU A 94 21.14 13.41 -3.48
C LEU A 94 20.82 14.83 -3.98
N ARG A 95 20.63 15.80 -3.07
CA ARG A 95 20.32 17.19 -3.44
C ARG A 95 21.38 17.86 -4.30
N LEU A 96 22.64 17.42 -4.22
CA LEU A 96 23.71 17.93 -5.08
C LEU A 96 23.44 17.56 -6.54
N LEU A 97 23.06 16.31 -6.78
CA LEU A 97 22.70 15.83 -8.10
C LEU A 97 21.43 16.52 -8.61
N THR A 98 20.37 16.59 -7.81
CA THR A 98 19.11 17.19 -8.27
C THR A 98 19.21 18.70 -8.47
N GLY A 99 20.17 19.37 -7.84
CA GLY A 99 20.44 20.79 -8.05
C GLY A 99 20.99 21.12 -9.43
N GLU A 100 21.72 20.18 -10.04
CA GLU A 100 22.35 20.33 -11.37
C GLU A 100 21.44 19.85 -12.53
N LEU A 101 20.31 19.21 -12.21
CA LEU A 101 19.40 18.66 -13.20
C LEU A 101 18.14 19.53 -13.35
N THR A 102 17.67 19.69 -14.58
CA THR A 102 16.38 20.33 -14.87
C THR A 102 15.26 19.32 -14.68
N LEU A 103 14.63 19.31 -13.51
CA LEU A 103 13.61 18.32 -13.12
C LEU A 103 12.21 18.92 -13.03
N ARG A 104 11.21 18.17 -13.51
CA ARG A 104 9.80 18.49 -13.27
C ARG A 104 9.27 17.79 -12.02
N ARG A 105 8.45 18.51 -11.27
CA ARG A 105 7.75 17.99 -10.09
C ARG A 105 6.41 17.40 -10.50
N VAL A 106 6.14 16.19 -10.04
CA VAL A 106 4.87 15.49 -10.20
C VAL A 106 4.30 15.26 -8.80
N PRO A 107 3.14 15.82 -8.46
CA PRO A 107 2.52 15.55 -7.17
C PRO A 107 2.30 14.04 -6.97
N ALA A 108 2.83 13.48 -5.90
CA ALA A 108 2.49 12.13 -5.47
C ALA A 108 1.15 12.18 -4.73
N GLY A 109 0.31 11.16 -4.93
CA GLY A 109 -0.82 10.97 -4.01
C GLY A 109 -0.30 10.53 -2.63
N PRO A 110 -1.06 10.74 -1.54
CA PRO A 110 -0.59 10.48 -0.17
C PRO A 110 -0.07 9.06 0.08
N LEU A 111 -0.59 8.08 -0.65
CA LEU A 111 -0.13 6.69 -0.57
C LEU A 111 1.14 6.44 -1.40
N ALA A 112 1.30 7.11 -2.54
CA ALA A 112 2.45 6.90 -3.41
C ALA A 112 3.77 7.40 -2.78
N SER A 113 3.68 8.33 -1.83
CA SER A 113 4.80 8.83 -1.04
C SER A 113 4.89 8.22 0.36
N PHE A 114 4.06 7.24 0.71
CA PHE A 114 4.11 6.58 2.02
C PHE A 114 5.33 5.64 2.07
N ASP A 115 6.31 5.98 2.90
CA ASP A 115 7.51 5.20 3.17
C ASP A 115 7.42 4.48 4.53
N CYS A 116 8.13 3.36 4.62
CA CYS A 116 8.21 2.54 5.83
C CYS A 116 9.56 2.73 6.55
N ASP A 117 9.71 3.86 7.25
CA ASP A 117 10.91 4.16 8.04
C ASP A 117 10.88 3.53 9.45
N THR A 118 9.68 3.30 9.98
CA THR A 118 9.48 2.79 11.34
C THR A 118 8.68 1.49 11.37
N TRP A 119 8.75 0.80 12.51
CA TRP A 119 7.92 -0.39 12.75
C TRP A 119 6.42 -0.07 12.75
N GLU A 120 6.04 1.15 13.15
CA GLU A 120 4.66 1.63 13.11
C GLU A 120 4.17 1.82 11.67
N ASP A 121 5.04 2.33 10.78
CA ASP A 121 4.74 2.46 9.36
C ASP A 121 4.53 1.09 8.71
N ILE A 122 5.38 0.11 9.03
CA ILE A 122 5.22 -1.27 8.56
C ILE A 122 3.91 -1.88 9.05
N ALA A 123 3.55 -1.66 10.31
CA ALA A 123 2.31 -2.18 10.88
C ALA A 123 1.07 -1.57 10.18
N SER A 124 1.09 -0.26 9.97
CA SER A 124 0.05 0.50 9.25
C SER A 124 -0.05 0.05 7.79
N ALA A 125 1.09 -0.12 7.12
CA ALA A 125 1.13 -0.60 5.76
C ALA A 125 0.53 -2.01 5.64
N ARG A 126 0.92 -2.93 6.52
CA ARG A 126 0.37 -4.29 6.56
C ARG A 126 -1.12 -4.32 6.86
N ALA A 127 -1.62 -3.46 7.75
CA ALA A 127 -3.05 -3.35 8.00
C ALA A 127 -3.79 -2.95 6.71
N ARG A 128 -3.30 -1.92 6.02
CA ARG A 128 -3.91 -1.44 4.77
C ARG A 128 -3.83 -2.42 3.60
N ILE A 129 -2.74 -3.18 3.51
CA ILE A 129 -2.59 -4.28 2.53
C ILE A 129 -3.59 -5.40 2.84
N ARG A 130 -3.76 -5.76 4.13
CA ARG A 130 -4.75 -6.77 4.54
C ARG A 130 -6.19 -6.33 4.33
N ASP A 131 -6.47 -5.03 4.47
CA ASP A 131 -7.80 -4.47 4.22
C ASP A 131 -8.16 -4.36 2.73
N HIS A 132 -7.18 -4.49 1.81
CA HIS A 132 -7.47 -4.66 0.39
C HIS A 132 -7.97 -6.10 0.15
N GLY A 133 -9.27 -6.33 0.40
CA GLY A 133 -10.14 -7.52 0.19
C GLY A 133 -9.56 -8.83 -0.37
N THR A 134 -8.68 -8.77 -1.36
CA THR A 134 -7.94 -9.88 -1.98
C THR A 134 -7.36 -10.92 -1.01
N VAL A 135 -6.72 -10.51 0.09
CA VAL A 135 -6.12 -11.48 1.04
C VAL A 135 -7.20 -12.27 1.79
N LEU A 136 -8.31 -11.62 2.14
CA LEU A 136 -9.41 -12.28 2.82
C LEU A 136 -10.17 -13.20 1.87
N ASP A 137 -10.38 -12.78 0.63
CA ASP A 137 -11.05 -13.58 -0.40
C ASP A 137 -10.22 -14.82 -0.76
N GLU A 138 -8.90 -14.68 -0.93
CA GLU A 138 -7.98 -15.80 -1.14
C GLU A 138 -7.98 -16.77 0.05
N TRP A 139 -7.95 -16.24 1.28
CA TRP A 139 -8.00 -17.06 2.49
C TRP A 139 -9.33 -17.83 2.62
N ILE A 140 -10.46 -17.15 2.41
CA ILE A 140 -11.79 -17.78 2.45
C ILE A 140 -11.89 -18.86 1.37
N THR A 141 -11.37 -18.61 0.17
CA THR A 141 -11.34 -19.58 -0.92
C THR A 141 -10.53 -20.83 -0.52
N ALA A 142 -9.33 -20.66 0.03
CA ALA A 142 -8.49 -21.77 0.48
C ALA A 142 -9.16 -22.58 1.61
N VAL A 143 -9.81 -21.92 2.57
CA VAL A 143 -10.52 -22.59 3.66
C VAL A 143 -11.76 -23.36 3.15
N LYS A 144 -12.51 -22.80 2.19
CA LYS A 144 -13.65 -23.49 1.56
C LYS A 144 -13.18 -24.76 0.85
N GLU A 145 -12.07 -24.69 0.12
CA GLU A 145 -11.50 -25.85 -0.58
C GLU A 145 -11.05 -26.94 0.41
N GLU A 146 -10.28 -26.59 1.43
CA GLU A 146 -9.79 -27.54 2.44
C GLU A 146 -10.93 -28.23 3.21
N LEU A 147 -12.00 -27.50 3.50
CA LEU A 147 -13.15 -28.01 4.25
C LEU A 147 -14.24 -28.63 3.35
N GLY A 148 -14.10 -28.58 2.03
CA GLY A 148 -15.11 -29.05 1.07
C GLY A 148 -16.44 -28.30 1.17
N ILE A 149 -16.39 -26.98 1.39
CA ILE A 149 -17.58 -26.13 1.59
C ILE A 149 -17.95 -25.43 0.29
N GLU A 150 -19.03 -25.89 -0.32
CA GLU A 150 -19.70 -25.22 -1.45
C GLU A 150 -20.83 -24.33 -0.91
N LEU A 151 -20.47 -23.16 -0.37
CA LEU A 151 -21.40 -22.18 0.19
C LEU A 151 -21.05 -20.79 -0.32
N ASP A 152 -21.97 -20.16 -1.05
CA ASP A 152 -21.84 -18.78 -1.52
C ASP A 152 -22.58 -17.83 -0.58
N VAL A 153 -21.84 -17.26 0.38
CA VAL A 153 -22.38 -16.37 1.41
C VAL A 153 -21.82 -14.97 1.24
N ASP A 154 -22.67 -13.98 1.47
CA ASP A 154 -22.28 -12.58 1.55
C ASP A 154 -21.33 -12.39 2.76
N THR A 155 -20.05 -12.32 2.46
CA THR A 155 -19.00 -12.16 3.47
C THR A 155 -19.06 -10.76 4.10
N GLY A 156 -19.45 -9.74 3.32
CA GLY A 156 -19.62 -8.38 3.83
C GLY A 156 -20.69 -8.33 4.92
N LEU A 157 -21.84 -8.96 4.66
CA LEU A 157 -22.93 -9.07 5.62
C LEU A 157 -22.51 -9.76 6.94
N LEU A 158 -21.72 -10.82 6.86
CA LEU A 158 -21.20 -11.51 8.07
C LEU A 158 -20.18 -10.66 8.84
N LEU A 159 -19.33 -9.90 8.14
CA LEU A 159 -18.36 -9.00 8.76
C LEU A 159 -19.02 -7.79 9.41
N ASP A 160 -20.07 -7.24 8.81
CA ASP A 160 -20.87 -6.17 9.39
C ASP A 160 -21.59 -6.65 10.66
N LEU A 161 -22.21 -7.83 10.64
CA LEU A 161 -22.76 -8.44 11.86
C LEU A 161 -21.69 -8.62 12.96
N ALA A 162 -20.50 -9.11 12.60
CA ALA A 162 -19.41 -9.28 13.56
C ALA A 162 -19.01 -7.93 14.17
N ARG A 163 -18.91 -6.88 13.35
CA ARG A 163 -18.64 -5.51 13.78
C ARG A 163 -19.71 -5.03 14.77
N ASP A 164 -20.98 -5.20 14.44
CA ASP A 164 -22.08 -4.75 15.28
C ASP A 164 -22.13 -5.49 16.62
N ALA A 165 -21.89 -6.81 16.63
CA ALA A 165 -21.78 -7.58 17.85
C ALA A 165 -20.57 -7.14 18.71
N ALA A 166 -19.42 -6.87 18.09
CA ALA A 166 -18.23 -6.40 18.81
C ALA A 166 -18.44 -5.05 19.49
N HIS A 167 -19.16 -4.13 18.84
CA HIS A 167 -19.42 -2.79 19.36
C HIS A 167 -20.62 -2.75 20.32
N GLY A 168 -21.72 -3.40 19.96
CA GLY A 168 -22.98 -3.35 20.71
C GLY A 168 -23.05 -4.29 21.91
N VAL A 169 -22.22 -5.34 21.95
CA VAL A 169 -22.22 -6.33 23.05
C VAL A 169 -20.88 -6.34 23.78
N ALA A 170 -19.84 -6.86 23.12
CA ALA A 170 -18.45 -6.87 23.59
C ALA A 170 -17.54 -7.41 22.49
N ARG A 171 -16.25 -7.05 22.50
CA ARG A 171 -15.28 -7.53 21.47
C ARG A 171 -15.31 -9.05 21.21
N PRO A 172 -15.40 -9.94 22.22
CA PRO A 172 -15.48 -11.39 21.98
C PRO A 172 -16.78 -11.86 21.31
N ALA A 173 -17.83 -11.04 21.26
CA ALA A 173 -19.11 -11.40 20.67
C ALA A 173 -19.03 -11.55 19.14
N ALA A 174 -18.11 -10.86 18.46
CA ALA A 174 -17.92 -10.98 17.02
C ALA A 174 -17.79 -12.44 16.53
N PRO A 175 -16.74 -13.20 16.92
CA PRO A 175 -16.56 -14.58 16.45
C PRO A 175 -17.62 -15.56 16.99
N LEU A 176 -18.17 -15.30 18.18
CA LEU A 176 -19.18 -16.18 18.77
C LEU A 176 -20.52 -16.06 18.04
N THR A 177 -20.91 -14.84 17.66
CA THR A 177 -22.15 -14.59 16.93
C THR A 177 -22.08 -15.17 15.52
N THR A 178 -20.98 -14.97 14.78
CA THR A 178 -20.85 -15.53 13.42
C THR A 178 -20.80 -17.06 13.41
N PHE A 179 -20.17 -17.68 14.43
CA PHE A 179 -20.23 -19.13 14.61
C PHE A 179 -21.68 -19.63 14.81
N LEU A 180 -22.46 -18.97 15.66
CA LEU A 180 -23.85 -19.35 15.94
C LEU A 180 -24.75 -19.16 14.72
N VAL A 181 -24.52 -18.12 13.91
CA VAL A 181 -25.21 -17.93 12.62
C VAL A 181 -24.93 -19.10 11.69
N GLY A 182 -23.65 -19.47 11.51
CA GLY A 182 -23.26 -20.62 10.68
C GLY A 182 -23.86 -21.93 11.21
N TYR A 183 -23.84 -22.13 12.52
CA TYR A 183 -24.44 -23.31 13.16
C TYR A 183 -25.96 -23.37 12.97
N ALA A 184 -26.66 -22.25 13.13
CA ALA A 184 -28.11 -22.17 12.93
C ALA A 184 -28.50 -22.41 11.47
N ALA A 185 -27.75 -21.84 10.53
CA ALA A 185 -27.95 -22.06 9.10
C ALA A 185 -27.73 -23.54 8.73
N GLY A 186 -26.67 -24.17 9.23
CA GLY A 186 -26.38 -25.59 9.01
C GLY A 186 -27.43 -26.55 9.60
N ARG A 187 -28.28 -26.09 10.52
CA ARG A 187 -29.42 -26.85 11.05
C ARG A 187 -30.71 -26.65 10.27
N ALA A 188 -30.80 -25.63 9.42
CA ALA A 188 -32.01 -25.35 8.66
C ALA A 188 -32.13 -26.33 7.48
N SER A 189 -33.34 -26.80 7.21
CA SER A 189 -33.62 -27.72 6.09
C SER A 189 -33.68 -27.04 4.71
N GLY A 190 -33.16 -25.81 4.59
CA GLY A 190 -33.33 -24.92 3.44
C GLY A 190 -32.02 -24.62 2.70
N ASP A 191 -32.08 -23.69 1.75
CA ASP A 191 -30.90 -23.24 1.00
C ASP A 191 -29.88 -22.56 1.93
N GLY A 192 -28.62 -22.99 1.85
CA GLY A 192 -27.56 -22.59 2.78
C GLY A 192 -27.36 -21.08 2.85
N PRO A 193 -27.21 -20.37 1.71
CA PRO A 193 -27.06 -18.92 1.68
C PRO A 193 -28.25 -18.17 2.27
N GLU A 194 -29.48 -18.57 1.95
CA GLU A 194 -30.70 -17.93 2.47
C GLU A 194 -30.84 -18.15 3.98
N ALA A 195 -30.52 -19.35 4.46
CA ALA A 195 -30.51 -19.66 5.88
C ALA A 195 -29.46 -18.84 6.65
N VAL A 196 -28.28 -18.62 6.07
CA VAL A 196 -27.25 -17.73 6.63
C VAL A 196 -27.75 -16.29 6.67
N ALA A 197 -28.28 -15.75 5.57
CA ALA A 197 -28.79 -14.39 5.51
C ALA A 197 -29.90 -14.14 6.54
N GLU A 198 -30.81 -15.10 6.70
CA GLU A 198 -31.90 -15.02 7.68
C GLU A 198 -31.39 -15.09 9.14
N ALA A 199 -30.43 -15.97 9.42
CA ALA A 199 -29.81 -16.05 10.73
C ALA A 199 -29.02 -14.77 11.06
N THR A 200 -28.31 -14.19 10.08
CA THR A 200 -27.60 -12.92 10.22
C THR A 200 -28.56 -11.79 10.58
N ARG A 201 -29.65 -11.59 9.85
CA ARG A 201 -30.65 -10.54 10.14
C ARG A 201 -31.20 -10.63 11.56
N LYS A 202 -31.46 -11.85 12.06
CA LYS A 202 -31.95 -12.07 13.43
C LYS A 202 -30.90 -11.70 14.47
N ALA A 203 -29.64 -12.05 14.24
CA ALA A 203 -28.53 -11.76 15.12
C ALA A 203 -28.20 -10.25 15.15
N GLU A 204 -28.24 -9.59 14.00
CA GLU A 204 -28.03 -8.14 13.86
C GLU A 204 -29.09 -7.35 14.64
N ALA A 205 -30.36 -7.69 14.43
CA ALA A 205 -31.46 -7.07 15.17
C ALA A 205 -31.34 -7.29 16.70
N LEU A 206 -30.76 -8.41 17.13
CA LEU A 206 -30.51 -8.67 18.55
C LEU A 206 -29.35 -7.83 19.10
N ALA A 207 -28.24 -7.72 18.36
CA ALA A 207 -27.09 -6.91 18.74
C ALA A 207 -27.45 -5.42 18.89
N LEU A 208 -28.26 -4.88 17.97
CA LEU A 208 -28.76 -3.51 18.04
C LEU A 208 -29.62 -3.26 19.28
N ARG A 209 -30.58 -4.15 19.57
CA ARG A 209 -31.41 -4.03 20.79
C ARG A 209 -30.56 -4.09 22.06
N TRP A 210 -29.54 -4.95 22.08
CA TRP A 210 -28.62 -5.06 23.21
C TRP A 210 -27.84 -3.76 23.43
N ALA A 211 -27.36 -3.12 22.36
CA ALA A 211 -26.71 -1.82 22.45
C ALA A 211 -27.66 -0.74 23.00
N ASP A 212 -28.88 -0.65 22.46
CA ASP A 212 -29.90 0.33 22.89
C ASP A 212 -30.31 0.16 24.37
N GLU A 213 -30.34 -1.07 24.87
CA GLU A 213 -30.66 -1.37 26.27
C GLU A 213 -29.53 -0.98 27.22
N ASN A 214 -28.27 -1.07 26.78
CA ASN A 214 -27.09 -0.71 27.58
C ASN A 214 -26.74 0.78 27.50
N GLU A 215 -27.30 1.54 26.54
CA GLU A 215 -27.17 2.99 26.45
C GLU A 215 -28.23 3.77 27.25
N LYS A 216 -29.30 3.10 27.71
CA LYS A 216 -30.31 3.73 28.57
C LYS A 216 -29.80 3.83 30.01
N PRO A 217 -29.79 5.03 30.61
CA PRO A 217 -29.25 5.28 31.95
C PRO A 217 -30.08 4.65 33.08
#